data_AF-A0A557QXB2-F1
#
_entry.id   AF-A0A557QXB2-F1
#
_cell.length_a   1.000
_cell.length_b   1.000
_cell.length_c   1.000
_cell.angle_alpha   90.00
_cell.angle_beta   90.00
_cell.angle_gamma   90.00
#
_symmetry.space_group_name_H-M   'P 1'
#
loop_
_entity.id
_entity.type
_entity.pdbx_description
1 polymer ?
#
loop_
_entity_poly.entity_id
_entity_poly.type
_entity_poly.pdbx_seq_one_letter_code
_entity_poly.pdbx_strand_id
1 'polypeptide(L)' 'MDNAAERRLSITQAEILAAMADLVEGATDTVWLTDGETVFERLAYLYETAGGDRADLVARFPEYFE' A
#
# COMPACT_ATOMS: atom_id res chain seq x y z
N MET A 1 1.41 -25.17 13.32
CA MET A 1 0.25 -24.94 12.43
C MET A 1 0.26 -23.47 12.11
N ASP A 2 0.92 -23.06 11.04
CA ASP A 2 0.51 -21.94 10.17
C ASP A 2 1.53 -21.81 9.05
N ASN A 3 1.07 -21.69 7.82
CA ASN A 3 1.92 -21.35 6.66
C ASN A 3 1.03 -20.81 5.54
N ALA A 4 -0.19 -21.36 5.38
CA ALA A 4 -1.12 -20.90 4.35
C ALA A 4 -1.72 -19.50 4.63
N ALA A 5 -2.01 -19.16 5.89
CA ALA A 5 -2.51 -17.83 6.25
C ALA A 5 -1.41 -16.77 6.12
N GLU A 6 -0.24 -17.02 6.71
CA GLU A 6 0.94 -16.15 6.60
C GLU A 6 1.36 -15.93 5.14
N ARG A 7 1.36 -17.00 4.33
CA ARG A 7 1.66 -16.90 2.89
C ARG A 7 0.65 -16.05 2.14
N ARG A 8 -0.64 -16.14 2.49
CA ARG A 8 -1.68 -15.29 1.88
C ARG A 8 -1.46 -13.82 2.23
N LEU A 9 -1.17 -13.50 3.49
CA LEU A 9 -0.86 -12.14 3.92
C LEU A 9 0.35 -11.57 3.18
N SER A 10 1.44 -12.35 3.07
CA SER A 10 2.63 -11.94 2.32
C SER A 10 2.34 -11.67 0.84
N ILE A 11 1.51 -12.50 0.18
CA ILE A 11 1.06 -12.24 -1.20
C ILE A 11 0.24 -10.96 -1.26
N THR A 12 -0.72 -10.78 -0.37
CA THR A 12 -1.57 -9.58 -0.31
C THR A 12 -0.72 -8.31 -0.14
N GLN A 13 0.27 -8.32 0.75
CA GLN A 13 1.20 -7.20 0.94
C GLN A 13 1.96 -6.88 -0.35
N ALA A 14 2.46 -7.89 -1.05
CA ALA A 14 3.20 -7.72 -2.30
C ALA A 14 2.33 -7.12 -3.42
N GLU A 15 1.09 -7.61 -3.57
CA GLU A 15 0.14 -7.08 -4.55
C GLU A 15 -0.24 -5.62 -4.25
N ILE A 16 -0.39 -5.26 -2.97
CA ILE A 16 -0.69 -3.87 -2.58
C ILE A 16 0.50 -2.96 -2.92
N LEU A 17 1.74 -3.37 -2.62
CA LEU A 17 2.94 -2.61 -2.97
C LEU A 17 3.07 -2.42 -4.49
N ALA A 18 2.76 -3.45 -5.28
CA ALA A 18 2.74 -3.35 -6.73
C ALA A 18 1.69 -2.33 -7.22
N ALA A 19 0.46 -2.40 -6.69
CA ALA A 19 -0.59 -1.43 -7.03
C ALA A 19 -0.23 0.01 -6.63
N MET A 20 0.49 0.21 -5.52
CA MET A 20 1.00 1.53 -5.13
C MET A 20 2.07 2.03 -6.10
N ALA A 21 3.00 1.18 -6.53
CA ALA A 21 4.00 1.55 -7.52
C ALA A 21 3.35 1.90 -8.87
N ASP A 22 2.41 1.08 -9.35
CA ASP A 22 1.66 1.34 -10.59
C ASP A 22 0.90 2.68 -10.51
N LEU A 23 0.32 3.00 -9.36
CA LEU A 23 -0.36 4.27 -9.14
C LEU A 23 0.61 5.46 -9.24
N VAL A 24 1.77 5.37 -8.61
CA VAL A 24 2.79 6.44 -8.61
C VAL A 24 3.40 6.63 -10.01
N GLU A 25 3.64 5.54 -10.73
CA GLU A 25 4.19 5.60 -12.09
C GLU A 25 3.15 6.05 -13.14
N GLY A 26 1.90 5.62 -12.98
CA GLY A 26 0.85 5.79 -13.98
C GLY A 26 -0.03 7.03 -13.81
N ALA A 27 -0.17 7.56 -12.60
CA ALA A 27 -1.02 8.72 -12.34
C ALA A 27 -0.23 10.04 -12.52
N THR A 28 -0.75 10.93 -13.37
CA THR A 28 -0.18 12.28 -13.54
C THR A 28 -0.51 13.22 -12.38
N ASP A 29 -1.58 12.92 -11.63
CA ASP A 29 -2.12 13.72 -10.54
C ASP A 29 -2.61 12.82 -9.41
N THR A 30 -2.92 13.42 -8.25
CA THR A 30 -3.48 12.70 -7.10
C THR A 30 -4.84 12.08 -7.44
N VAL A 31 -4.96 10.76 -7.26
CA VAL A 31 -6.23 10.04 -7.46
C VAL A 31 -7.01 10.00 -6.14
N TRP A 32 -8.15 10.66 -6.12
CA TRP A 32 -9.04 10.76 -4.96
C TRP A 32 -10.13 9.68 -5.01
N LEU A 33 -10.37 9.00 -3.89
CA LEU A 33 -11.53 8.11 -3.70
C LEU A 33 -12.73 8.89 -3.18
N THR A 34 -12.49 9.83 -2.27
CA THR A 34 -13.47 10.75 -1.69
C THR A 34 -12.82 12.11 -1.44
N ASP A 35 -13.58 13.09 -0.96
CA ASP A 35 -13.07 14.44 -0.63
C ASP A 35 -11.99 14.45 0.48
N GLY A 36 -11.78 13.34 1.20
CA GLY A 36 -10.81 13.25 2.30
C GLY A 36 -9.96 11.99 2.29
N GLU A 37 -9.95 11.23 1.20
CA GLU A 37 -9.15 10.00 1.08
C GLU A 37 -8.68 9.79 -0.36
N THR A 38 -7.38 9.60 -0.53
CA THR A 38 -6.73 9.22 -1.78
C THR A 38 -6.66 7.71 -1.96
N VAL A 39 -6.51 7.25 -3.20
CA VAL A 39 -6.25 5.83 -3.49
C VAL A 39 -4.97 5.37 -2.80
N PHE A 40 -3.93 6.22 -2.77
CA PHE A 40 -2.66 5.90 -2.12
C PHE A 40 -2.85 5.64 -0.61
N GLU A 41 -3.55 6.53 0.10
CA GLU A 41 -3.82 6.37 1.54
C GLU A 41 -4.63 5.08 1.82
N ARG A 42 -5.62 4.77 0.98
CA ARG A 42 -6.38 3.52 1.10
C ARG A 42 -5.49 2.30 0.92
N LEU A 43 -4.57 2.31 -0.05
CA LEU A 43 -3.63 1.20 -0.28
C LEU A 43 -2.63 1.06 0.87
N ALA A 44 -2.08 2.18 1.37
CA ALA A 44 -1.20 2.18 2.54
C ALA A 44 -1.90 1.58 3.77
N TYR A 45 -3.15 1.98 4.04
CA TYR A 45 -3.97 1.41 5.10
C TYR A 45 -4.18 -0.11 4.93
N LEU A 46 -4.47 -0.57 3.71
CA LEU A 46 -4.65 -1.99 3.42
C LEU A 46 -3.35 -2.79 3.61
N TYR A 47 -2.20 -2.22 3.25
CA TYR A 47 -0.90 -2.84 3.47
C TYR A 47 -0.60 -3.03 4.96
N GLU A 48 -0.78 -1.99 5.78
CA GLU A 48 -0.61 -2.08 7.23
C GLU A 48 -1.61 -3.08 7.85
N THR A 49 -2.86 -3.08 7.38
CA THR A 49 -3.89 -4.05 7.80
C THR A 49 -3.53 -5.50 7.45
N ALA A 50 -2.81 -5.70 6.34
CA ALA A 50 -2.28 -7.01 5.95
C ALA A 50 -1.03 -7.42 6.75
N GLY A 51 -0.61 -6.63 7.75
CA GLY A 51 0.57 -6.89 8.58
C GLY A 51 1.89 -6.37 7.99
N GLY A 52 1.81 -5.48 7.00
CA GLY A 52 2.98 -4.80 6.46
C GLY A 52 3.54 -3.74 7.41
N ASP A 53 4.83 -3.43 7.28
CA ASP A 53 5.51 -2.46 8.13
C ASP A 53 5.42 -1.04 7.55
N ARG A 54 4.91 -0.08 8.33
CA ARG A 54 4.87 1.33 7.94
C ARG A 54 6.27 1.87 7.58
N ALA A 55 7.33 1.38 8.22
CA ALA A 55 8.70 1.77 7.88
C ALA A 55 9.07 1.41 6.43
N ASP A 56 8.57 0.30 5.90
CA ASP A 56 8.77 -0.09 4.49
C ASP A 56 8.05 0.87 3.54
N LEU A 57 6.84 1.34 3.91
CA LEU A 57 6.11 2.32 3.12
C LEU A 57 6.84 3.67 3.08
N VAL A 58 7.29 4.17 4.23
CA VAL A 58 8.05 5.43 4.33
C VAL A 58 9.35 5.34 3.52
N ALA A 59 10.04 4.20 3.56
CA ALA A 59 11.28 4.01 2.82
C ALA A 59 11.08 3.97 1.28
N ARG A 60 9.92 3.48 0.82
CA ARG A 60 9.61 3.31 -0.62
C ARG A 60 8.92 4.52 -1.23
N PHE A 61 8.09 5.21 -0.47
CA PHE A 61 7.22 6.29 -0.94
C PHE A 61 7.33 7.53 -0.04
N PRO A 62 8.54 8.06 0.21
CA PRO A 62 8.77 9.10 1.22
C PRO A 62 7.94 10.37 0.97
N GLU A 63 7.60 10.69 -0.28
CA GLU A 63 6.80 11.86 -0.64
C GLU A 63 5.33 11.80 -0.18
N TYR A 64 4.86 10.64 0.28
CA TYR A 64 3.50 10.43 0.79
C TYR A 64 3.42 10.34 2.33
N PHE A 65 4.56 10.43 3.03
CA PHE A 65 4.62 10.32 4.48
C PHE A 65 5.46 11.48 5.05
N GLU A 66 4.79 12.43 5.70
CA GLU A 66 5.42 13.57 6.40
C GLU A 66 6.24 13.17 7.64
#